data_AF-A0A7K0T1B5-F1
#
_entry.id   AF-A0A7K0T1B5-F1
#
_cell.length_a   1.000
_cell.length_b   1.000
_cell.length_c   1.000
_cell.angle_alpha   90.00
_cell.angle_beta   90.00
_cell.angle_gamma   90.00
#
_symmetry.space_group_name_H-M   'P 1'
#
loop_
_entity.id
_entity.type
_entity.pdbx_description
1 polymer ?
#
loop_
_entity_poly.entity_id
_entity_poly.type
_entity_poly.pdbx_seq_one_letter_code
_entity_poly.pdbx_strand_id
1 'polypeptide(L)' 'MEESERKRLVDFASGLVFGLHGRIERISLKVFLLSPANVSVSNEDKTAAQASFFNQS' A
#
# COMPACT_ATOMS: atom_id res chain seq x y z
N MET A 1 8.50 12.46 -9.10
CA MET A 1 7.39 12.94 -8.26
C MET A 1 7.98 13.72 -7.11
N GLU A 2 7.51 14.94 -6.95
CA GLU A 2 7.88 15.76 -5.80
C GLU A 2 7.27 15.18 -4.51
N GLU A 3 7.92 15.44 -3.38
CA GLU A 3 7.47 14.96 -2.07
C GLU A 3 6.03 15.41 -1.75
N SER A 4 5.63 16.57 -2.25
CA SER A 4 4.26 17.11 -2.16
C SER A 4 3.24 16.29 -2.94
N GLU A 5 3.56 15.87 -4.18
CA GLU A 5 2.69 15.04 -5.00
C GLU A 5 2.49 13.66 -4.37
N ARG A 6 3.55 13.11 -3.79
CA ARG A 6 3.51 11.82 -3.09
C ARG A 6 2.58 11.86 -1.88
N LYS A 7 2.64 12.92 -1.07
CA LYS A 7 1.73 13.11 0.08
C LYS A 7 0.28 13.18 -0.39
N ARG A 8 0.00 13.99 -1.42
CA ARG A 8 -1.35 14.09 -2.01
C ARG A 8 -1.87 12.76 -2.53
N LEU A 9 -1.02 11.93 -3.12
CA LEU A 9 -1.41 10.60 -3.59
C LEU A 9 -1.78 9.68 -2.42
N VAL A 10 -0.98 9.69 -1.35
CA VAL A 10 -1.25 8.90 -0.13
C VAL A 10 -2.54 9.39 0.55
N ASP A 11 -2.76 10.70 0.62
CA ASP A 11 -3.98 11.28 1.20
C ASP A 11 -5.23 10.89 0.39
N PHE A 12 -5.15 10.97 -0.94
CA PHE A 12 -6.22 10.53 -1.83
C PHE A 12 -6.54 9.03 -1.64
N ALA A 13 -5.52 8.18 -1.65
CA ALA A 13 -5.68 6.75 -1.43
C ALA A 13 -6.26 6.44 -0.04
N SER A 14 -5.84 7.18 0.99
CA SER A 14 -6.36 7.04 2.35
C SER A 14 -7.85 7.40 2.43
N GLY A 15 -8.30 8.42 1.69
CA GLY A 15 -9.72 8.75 1.56
C GLY A 15 -10.54 7.62 0.93
N LEU A 16 -10.04 7.00 -0.14
CA LEU A 16 -10.70 5.85 -0.78
C LEU A 16 -10.77 4.64 0.15
N VAL A 17 -9.66 4.32 0.80
CA VAL A 17 -9.58 3.22 1.77
C VAL A 17 -10.55 3.42 2.92
N PHE A 18 -10.63 4.63 3.46
CA PHE A 18 -11.56 4.96 4.54
C PHE A 18 -13.02 4.81 4.10
N GLY A 19 -13.39 5.40 2.95
CA GLY A 19 -14.76 5.36 2.45
C GLY A 19 -15.26 3.97 2.02
N LEU A 20 -14.33 3.08 1.65
CA LEU A 20 -14.64 1.71 1.21
C LEU A 20 -14.29 0.64 2.26
N HIS A 21 -13.99 1.05 3.50
CA HIS A 21 -13.63 0.16 4.61
C HIS A 21 -12.47 -0.80 4.28
N GLY A 22 -11.53 -0.37 3.43
CA GLY A 22 -10.31 -1.10 3.12
C GLY A 22 -9.23 -0.94 4.19
N ARG A 23 -8.01 -1.37 3.86
CA ARG A 23 -6.81 -1.13 4.67
C ARG A 23 -5.67 -0.56 3.83
N ILE A 24 -4.87 0.31 4.44
CA ILE A 24 -3.63 0.84 3.89
C ILE A 24 -2.48 0.51 4.84
N GLU A 25 -1.43 -0.13 4.33
CA GLU A 25 -0.27 -0.56 5.11
C GLU A 25 1.02 -0.14 4.42
N ARG A 26 1.99 0.40 5.17
CA ARG A 26 3.32 0.68 4.62
C ARG A 26 4.16 -0.60 4.64
N ILE A 27 4.55 -1.09 3.47
CA ILE A 27 5.33 -2.33 3.34
C ILE A 27 6.82 -2.10 3.10
N SER A 28 7.22 -0.91 2.64
CA SER A 28 8.64 -0.50 2.56
C SER A 28 8.79 1.03 2.51
N LEU A 29 9.98 1.53 2.18
CA LEU A 29 10.21 2.97 2.03
C LEU A 29 9.40 3.52 0.86
N LYS A 30 8.40 4.35 1.18
CA LYS A 30 7.48 4.99 0.21
C LYS A 30 6.61 4.00 -0.59
N VAL A 31 6.49 2.76 -0.15
CA VAL A 31 5.61 1.75 -0.77
C VAL A 31 4.50 1.37 0.20
N PHE A 32 3.26 1.39 -0.30
CA PHE A 32 2.05 1.12 0.46
C PHE A 32 1.26 0.02 -0.24
N LEU A 33 0.69 -0.88 0.55
CA LEU A 33 -0.27 -1.89 0.11
C LEU A 33 -1.67 -1.40 0.48
N LEU A 34 -2.56 -1.36 -0.52
CA LEU A 34 -3.98 -1.11 -0.33
C LEU A 34 -4.72 -2.44 -0.50
N SER A 35 -5.60 -2.78 0.45
CA SER A 35 -6.47 -3.95 0.35
C SER A 35 -7.93 -3.56 0.56
N PRO A 36 -8.86 -4.10 -0.25
CA PRO A 36 -10.29 -3.88 -0.04
C PRO A 36 -10.79 -4.62 1.21
N ALA A 37 -11.97 -4.26 1.71
CA ALA A 37 -12.55 -4.78 2.95
C ALA A 37 -12.65 -6.31 3.02
N ASN A 38 -12.86 -6.96 1.88
CA ASN A 38 -13.06 -8.40 1.76
C ASN A 38 -11.77 -9.20 1.52
N VAL A 39 -10.60 -8.55 1.51
CA VAL A 39 -9.31 -9.22 1.30
C VAL A 39 -8.49 -9.20 2.58
N SER A 40 -8.16 -10.39 3.07
CA SER A 40 -7.20 -10.58 4.15
C SER A 40 -5.81 -10.87 3.60
N VAL A 41 -4.82 -10.07 4.02
CA VAL A 41 -3.42 -10.25 3.62
C VAL A 41 -2.66 -10.76 4.84
N SER A 42 -2.09 -11.96 4.73
CA SER A 42 -1.25 -12.53 5.80
C SER A 42 0.12 -11.86 5.83
N ASN A 43 0.86 -12.03 6.93
CA ASN A 43 2.22 -11.47 7.00
C ASN A 43 3.19 -12.17 6.03
N GLU A 44 2.96 -13.44 5.72
CA GLU A 44 3.77 -14.20 4.75
C GLU A 44 3.60 -13.65 3.33
N ASP A 45 2.36 -13.29 2.95
CA ASP A 45 2.05 -12.68 1.65
C ASP A 45 2.70 -11.29 1.51
N LYS A 46 2.82 -10.53 2.61
CA LYS A 46 3.50 -9.22 2.63
C LYS A 46 5.00 -9.38 2.34
N THR A 47 5.63 -10.41 2.90
CA THR A 47 7.04 -10.72 2.63
C THR A 47 7.26 -11.14 1.19
N ALA A 48 6.34 -11.94 0.62
CA ALA A 48 6.40 -12.34 -0.79
C ALA A 48 6.24 -11.14 -1.75
N ALA A 49 5.33 -10.21 -1.46
CA ALA A 49 5.17 -8.98 -2.24
C ALA A 49 6.44 -8.10 -2.18
N GLN A 50 7.06 -8.00 -1.01
CA GLN A 50 8.32 -7.28 -0.83
C GLN A 50 9.46 -7.96 -1.59
N ALA A 51 9.59 -9.28 -1.52
CA ALA A 51 10.62 -10.04 -2.24
C ALA A 51 10.45 -9.97 -3.77
N SER A 52 9.22 -10.05 -4.27
CA SER A 52 8.92 -9.94 -5.70
C SER A 52 9.30 -8.57 -6.26
N PHE A 53 9.11 -7.51 -5.48
CA PHE A 53 9.53 -6.16 -5.85
C PHE A 53 11.06 -6.03 -5.99
N PHE A 54 11.82 -6.61 -5.07
CA PHE A 54 13.29 -6.58 -5.12
C PHE A 54 13.88 -7.41 -6.27
N ASN A 55 13.18 -8.45 -6.75
CA ASN A 55 13.67 -9.32 -7.82
C ASN A 55 13.36 -8.79 -9.24
N GLN A 56 12.75 -7.61 -9.36
CA GLN A 56 12.47 -6.94 -10.62
C GLN A 56 13.26 -5.63 -10.81
N SER A 57 14.26 -5.39 -9.94
CA SER A 57 15.13 -4.20 -9.97
C SER A 57 16.41 -4.42 -10.77
#